data_AF-A0A5D0N2R5-F1
#
_entry.id   AF-A0A5D0N2R5-F1
#
_cell.length_a   1.000
_cell.length_b   1.000
_cell.length_c   1.000
_cell.angle_alpha   90.00
_cell.angle_beta   90.00
_cell.angle_gamma   90.00
#
_symmetry.space_group_name_H-M   'P 1'
#
loop_
_entity.id
_entity.type
_entity.pdbx_description
1 polymer ?
#
loop_
_entity_poly.entity_id
_entity_poly.type
_entity_poly.pdbx_seq_one_letter_code
_entity_poly.pdbx_strand_id
1 'polypeptide(L)'
;MTFDPDAVPARPATARELRQARRRADNRREFFAAKRSAAATATDRAATAWDQWRALIRDLPEAEAERLAEEIADRLADQIDHLTTLQGDRS
;
A
#
# COMPACT_ATOMS: atom_id res chain seq x y z
N MET A 1 -4.49 18.25 -22.21
CA MET A 1 -4.45 18.58 -20.77
C MET A 1 -4.04 20.05 -20.66
N THR A 2 -4.97 20.92 -20.27
CA THR A 2 -4.72 22.36 -20.11
C THR A 2 -4.13 22.56 -18.72
N PHE A 3 -2.86 22.96 -18.63
CA PHE A 3 -2.22 23.36 -17.38
C PHE A 3 -2.80 24.74 -17.02
N ASP A 4 -3.55 24.85 -15.94
CA ASP A 4 -4.10 26.12 -15.46
C ASP A 4 -3.04 26.81 -14.58
N PRO A 5 -2.39 27.90 -15.07
CA PRO A 5 -1.36 28.60 -14.32
C PRO A 5 -1.91 29.40 -13.13
N ASP A 6 -3.23 29.58 -13.03
CA ASP A 6 -3.92 30.25 -11.92
C ASP A 6 -4.43 29.28 -10.85
N ALA A 7 -4.13 27.98 -10.99
CA ALA A 7 -4.41 26.99 -9.95
C ALA A 7 -3.64 27.34 -8.68
N VAL A 8 -4.35 27.96 -7.72
CA VAL A 8 -3.82 28.36 -6.41
C VAL A 8 -3.08 27.16 -5.79
N PRO A 9 -1.80 27.31 -5.40
CA PRO A 9 -1.06 26.22 -4.79
C PRO A 9 -1.82 25.72 -3.57
N ALA A 10 -2.01 24.41 -3.47
CA ALA A 10 -2.72 23.79 -2.35
C ALA A 10 -2.16 24.36 -1.03
N ARG A 11 -3.00 25.06 -0.26
CA ARG A 11 -2.56 25.70 0.98
C ARG A 11 -1.85 24.67 1.86
N PRO A 12 -0.77 25.04 2.55
CA PRO A 12 -0.11 24.10 3.45
C PRO A 12 -1.10 23.58 4.49
N ALA A 13 -0.98 22.28 4.79
CA ALA A 13 -1.83 21.64 5.78
C ALA A 13 -1.63 22.30 7.15
N THR A 14 -2.73 22.59 7.83
CA THR A 14 -2.70 23.14 9.19
C THR A 14 -2.16 22.12 10.18
N ALA A 15 -1.63 22.59 11.31
CA ALA A 15 -1.15 21.71 12.38
C ALA A 15 -2.24 20.74 12.89
N ARG A 16 -3.53 21.14 12.83
CA ARG A 16 -4.66 20.27 13.16
C ARG A 16 -4.85 19.15 12.13
N GLU A 17 -4.81 19.48 10.84
CA GLU A 17 -4.91 18.52 9.74
C GLU A 17 -3.75 17.51 9.79
N LEU A 18 -2.53 17.97 10.09
CA LEU A 18 -1.36 17.10 10.26
C LEU A 18 -1.51 16.15 11.45
N ARG A 19 -1.98 16.63 12.62
CA ARG A 19 -2.26 15.76 13.78
C ARG A 19 -3.33 14.72 13.47
N GLN A 20 -4.38 15.11 12.76
CA GLN A 20 -5.45 14.19 12.36
C GLN A 20 -4.96 13.15 11.35
N ALA A 21 -4.15 13.56 10.37
CA ALA A 21 -3.50 12.65 9.43
C ALA A 21 -2.60 11.64 10.15
N ARG A 22 -1.80 12.11 11.11
CA ARG A 22 -0.95 11.25 11.93
C ARG A 22 -1.77 10.24 12.73
N ARG A 23 -2.83 10.68 13.40
CA ARG A 23 -3.73 9.79 14.16
C ARG A 23 -4.38 8.73 13.26
N ARG A 24 -4.81 9.10 12.04
CA ARG A 24 -5.34 8.13 11.06
C ARG A 24 -4.28 7.10 10.66
N ALA A 25 -3.04 7.53 10.45
CA ALA A 25 -1.93 6.63 10.13
C ALA A 25 -1.61 5.66 11.29
N ASP A 26 -1.55 6.16 12.52
CA ASP A 26 -1.28 5.34 13.71
C ASP A 26 -2.42 4.34 13.97
N ASN A 27 -3.68 4.77 13.90
CA ASN A 27 -4.84 3.88 14.03
C ASN A 27 -4.83 2.74 12.99
N ARG A 28 -4.46 3.04 11.73
CA ARG A 28 -4.32 2.00 10.70
C ARG A 28 -3.20 1.02 11.02
N ARG A 29 -2.06 1.52 11.50
CA ARG A 29 -0.93 0.67 11.88
C ARG A 29 -1.32 -0.30 12.98
N GLU A 30 -1.99 0.19 14.02
CA GLU A 30 -2.51 -0.64 15.11
C GLU A 30 -3.55 -1.65 14.62
N PHE A 31 -4.51 -1.22 13.80
CA PHE A 31 -5.53 -2.10 13.22
C PHE A 31 -4.93 -3.27 12.43
N PHE A 32 -3.97 -2.97 11.54
CA PHE A 32 -3.32 -4.01 10.75
C PHE A 32 -2.33 -4.84 11.57
N ALA A 33 -1.72 -4.30 12.62
CA ALA A 33 -0.93 -5.09 13.57
C ALA A 33 -1.79 -6.14 14.27
N ALA A 34 -2.97 -5.74 14.77
CA ALA A 34 -3.92 -6.65 15.40
C ALA A 34 -4.42 -7.73 14.41
N LYS A 35 -4.79 -7.34 13.18
CA LYS A 35 -5.18 -8.31 12.13
C LYS A 35 -4.06 -9.31 11.83
N ARG A 36 -2.81 -8.84 11.69
CA ARG A 36 -1.67 -9.73 11.43
C ARG A 36 -1.43 -10.70 12.58
N SER A 37 -1.56 -10.27 13.84
CA SER A 37 -1.42 -11.17 14.99
C SER A 37 -2.54 -12.22 15.07
N ALA A 38 -3.73 -11.90 14.56
CA ALA A 38 -4.87 -12.81 14.54
C ALA A 38 -4.88 -13.78 13.33
N ALA A 39 -4.03 -13.56 12.32
CA ALA A 39 -4.00 -14.34 11.09
C ALA A 39 -3.32 -15.71 11.28
N ALA A 40 -4.12 -16.76 11.50
CA ALA A 40 -3.64 -18.10 11.81
C ALA A 40 -3.07 -18.83 10.59
N THR A 41 -3.70 -18.69 9.43
CA THR A 41 -3.31 -19.42 8.21
C THR A 41 -2.48 -18.57 7.24
N ALA A 42 -1.81 -19.22 6.30
CA ALA A 42 -1.12 -18.53 5.22
C ALA A 42 -2.09 -17.67 4.38
N THR A 43 -3.30 -18.19 4.13
CA THR A 43 -4.37 -17.48 3.43
C THR A 43 -4.81 -16.23 4.20
N ASP A 44 -5.00 -16.32 5.51
CA ASP A 44 -5.39 -15.16 6.34
C ASP A 44 -4.31 -14.07 6.34
N ARG A 45 -3.03 -14.48 6.36
CA ARG A 45 -1.89 -13.56 6.29
C ARG A 45 -1.83 -12.85 4.94
N ALA A 46 -2.05 -13.57 3.84
CA ALA A 46 -2.10 -13.00 2.50
C ALA A 46 -3.27 -12.01 2.36
N ALA A 47 -4.47 -12.39 2.83
CA ALA A 47 -5.64 -11.51 2.83
C ALA A 47 -5.41 -10.23 3.64
N THR A 48 -4.76 -10.35 4.81
CA THR A 48 -4.43 -9.19 5.65
C THR A 48 -3.43 -8.26 4.96
N ALA A 49 -2.41 -8.82 4.29
CA ALA A 49 -1.43 -8.03 3.54
C ALA A 49 -2.10 -7.28 2.37
N TRP A 50 -3.01 -7.94 1.65
CA TRP A 50 -3.80 -7.33 0.58
C TRP A 50 -4.69 -6.17 1.06
N ASP A 51 -5.42 -6.37 2.17
CA ASP A 51 -6.24 -5.31 2.77
C ASP A 51 -5.40 -4.10 3.20
N GLN A 52 -4.21 -4.36 3.76
CA GLN A 52 -3.28 -3.31 4.17
C GLN A 52 -2.80 -2.50 2.97
N TRP A 53 -2.47 -3.17 1.86
CA TRP A 53 -2.05 -2.54 0.62
C TRP A 53 -3.16 -1.65 0.03
N ARG A 54 -4.40 -2.16 -0.08
CA ARG A 54 -5.54 -1.36 -0.56
C ARG A 54 -5.77 -0.11 0.28
N ALA A 55 -5.61 -0.22 1.60
CA ALA A 55 -5.78 0.90 2.51
C ALA A 55 -4.68 1.98 2.35
N LEU A 56 -3.47 1.59 1.95
CA LEU A 56 -2.36 2.52 1.68
C LEU A 56 -2.61 3.29 0.38
N ILE A 57 -2.99 2.59 -0.68
CA ILE A 57 -3.23 3.17 -2.00
C ILE A 57 -4.38 4.17 -1.99
N ARG A 58 -5.46 3.89 -1.24
CA ARG A 58 -6.63 4.78 -1.18
C ARG A 58 -6.31 6.21 -0.71
N ASP A 59 -5.25 6.38 0.07
CA ASP A 59 -4.88 7.66 0.65
C ASP A 59 -3.79 8.38 -0.15
N LEU A 60 -3.30 7.79 -1.24
CA LEU A 60 -2.25 8.36 -2.09
C LEU A 60 -2.83 9.13 -3.28
N PRO A 61 -2.10 10.14 -3.79
CA PRO A 61 -2.36 10.69 -5.11
C PRO A 61 -2.33 9.59 -6.18
N GLU A 62 -3.21 9.67 -7.17
CA GLU A 62 -3.42 8.65 -8.21
C GLU A 62 -2.10 8.22 -8.89
N ALA A 63 -1.28 9.18 -9.33
CA ALA A 63 0.01 8.87 -9.96
C ALA A 63 1.00 8.14 -9.02
N GLU A 64 0.95 8.40 -7.71
CA GLU A 64 1.81 7.70 -6.75
C GLU A 64 1.26 6.31 -6.43
N ALA A 65 -0.07 6.16 -6.39
CA ALA A 65 -0.76 4.89 -6.28
C ALA A 65 -0.45 3.96 -7.47
N GLU A 66 -0.50 4.48 -8.71
CA GLU A 66 -0.18 3.74 -9.94
C GLU A 66 1.26 3.24 -9.92
N ARG A 67 2.22 4.14 -9.67
CA ARG A 67 3.65 3.77 -9.60
C ARG A 67 3.92 2.67 -8.55
N LEU A 68 3.31 2.78 -7.38
CA LEU A 68 3.46 1.76 -6.33
C LEU A 68 2.77 0.44 -6.68
N ALA A 69 1.67 0.48 -7.42
CA ALA A 69 1.01 -0.72 -7.91
C ALA A 69 1.89 -1.46 -8.93
N GLU A 70 2.51 -0.73 -9.87
CA GLU A 70 3.46 -1.27 -10.84
C GLU A 70 4.68 -1.90 -10.15
N GLU A 71 5.36 -1.18 -9.25
CA GLU A 71 6.52 -1.72 -8.53
C GLU A 71 6.21 -3.00 -7.73
N ILE A 72 4.99 -3.10 -7.20
CA ILE A 72 4.57 -4.27 -6.43
C ILE A 72 4.22 -5.43 -7.36
N ALA A 73 3.58 -5.15 -8.51
CA ALA A 73 3.32 -6.16 -9.53
C ALA A 73 4.64 -6.77 -10.03
N ASP A 74 5.65 -5.94 -10.32
CA ASP A 74 6.97 -6.38 -10.76
C ASP A 74 7.65 -7.25 -9.70
N ARG A 75 7.70 -6.80 -8.45
CA ARG A 75 8.28 -7.58 -7.35
C ARG A 75 7.56 -8.92 -7.12
N LEU A 76 6.23 -8.93 -7.26
CA LEU A 76 5.45 -10.16 -7.14
C LEU A 76 5.73 -11.11 -8.31
N ALA A 77 5.89 -10.59 -9.53
CA ALA A 77 6.26 -11.38 -10.69
C ALA A 77 7.65 -12.03 -10.50
N ASP A 78 8.66 -11.25 -10.10
CA ASP A 78 10.01 -11.76 -9.79
C ASP A 78 9.97 -12.88 -8.73
N GLN A 79 9.14 -12.69 -7.71
CA GLN A 79 9.05 -13.63 -6.60
C GLN A 79 8.30 -14.91 -6.99
N ILE A 80 7.29 -14.81 -7.86
CA ILE A 80 6.61 -15.96 -8.46
C ILE A 80 7.57 -16.73 -9.36
N ASP A 81 8.32 -16.04 -10.23
CA ASP A 81 9.30 -16.65 -11.13
C ASP A 81 10.43 -17.37 -10.37
N HIS A 82 10.88 -16.79 -9.25
CA HIS A 82 11.84 -17.46 -8.37
C HIS A 82 11.26 -18.75 -7.77
N LEU A 83 10.00 -18.72 -7.32
CA LEU A 83 9.35 -19.89 -6.73
C LEU A 83 9.08 -21.00 -7.76
N THR A 84 8.68 -20.65 -8.99
CA THR A 84 8.46 -21.61 -10.08
C THR A 84 9.77 -22.23 -10.55
N THR A 85 10.86 -21.45 -10.64
CA THR A 85 12.20 -21.97 -10.98
C THR A 85 12.69 -22.99 -9.95
N LEU A 86 12.52 -22.71 -8.65
CA LEU A 86 12.88 -23.64 -7.57
C LEU A 86 12.04 -24.93 -7.55
N GLN A 87 10.85 -24.93 -8.14
CA GLN A 87 10.04 -26.14 -8.30
C GLN A 87 10.50 -26.97 -9.51
N GLY A 88 10.96 -26.32 -10.58
CA GLY A 88 11.53 -26.97 -11.76
C GLY A 88 12.83 -27.72 -11.49
N ASP A 89 13.72 -27.16 -10.67
CA ASP A 89 14.99 -27.80 -10.26
C ASP A 89 14.81 -29.01 -9.33
N ARG A 90 13.61 -29.21 -8.78
CA ARG A 90 13.30 -30.29 -7.83
C ARG A 90 12.57 -31.48 -8.47
N SER A 91 12.35 -31.44 -9.79
CA SER A 91 11.69 -32.47 -10.61
C SER A 91 12.70 -33.23 -11.48
#